data_AF-A0A226CX80-F1
#
_entry.id   AF-A0A226CX80-F1
#
_cell.length_a   1.000
_cell.length_b   1.000
_cell.length_c   1.000
_cell.angle_alpha   90.00
_cell.angle_beta   90.00
_cell.angle_gamma   90.00
#
_symmetry.space_group_name_H-M   'P 1'
#
loop_
_entity.id
_entity.type
_entity.pdbx_description
1 polymer ?
#
loop_
_entity_poly.entity_id
_entity_poly.type
_entity_poly.pdbx_seq_one_letter_code
_entity_poly.pdbx_strand_id
1 'polypeptide(L)'
;MALTTLTGNITKTEGAKRSPNFTSLEKEVLVDEIVANLSLLFGQFTTKMTPEIQSEAWGRVLLKVNALGVVPGGRKLSEIKKKYQQLKSEVKAKGAANKRELNETGGGESALSQLDDLQEKILSTLPTVSVEGIFGGFDSSDKPTMKTTTARNHVPRCTPSSRSEEDPSINESPRPTKRKLPETTLYQLQTRQVTLLETQVKELKRIGDLMQQRNNIEEEKLKLKRKKFESSQFPNYISN
;
A
#
# COMPACT_ATOMS: atom_id res chain seq x y z
N MET A 1 58.03 30.86 5.91
CA MET A 1 56.94 31.47 5.14
C MET A 1 55.76 30.50 5.17
N ALA A 2 54.78 30.77 6.01
CA ALA A 2 53.71 29.82 6.36
C ALA A 2 52.53 29.92 5.40
N LEU A 3 51.97 28.75 5.08
CA LEU A 3 50.85 28.52 4.17
C LEU A 3 49.57 29.16 4.73
N THR A 4 48.85 29.94 3.91
CA THR A 4 47.53 30.48 4.27
C THR A 4 46.45 29.64 3.59
N THR A 5 45.74 28.83 4.36
CA THR A 5 44.57 28.06 3.91
C THR A 5 43.33 28.94 4.01
N LEU A 6 42.71 29.22 2.86
CA LEU A 6 41.42 29.91 2.73
C LEU A 6 40.31 28.93 3.11
N THR A 7 39.73 29.08 4.30
CA THR A 7 38.52 28.35 4.72
C THR A 7 37.30 28.99 4.07
N GLY A 8 36.57 28.20 3.28
CA GLY A 8 35.33 28.61 2.64
C GLY A 8 34.23 28.89 3.67
N ASN A 9 33.64 30.08 3.58
CA ASN A 9 32.48 30.48 4.36
C ASN A 9 31.25 29.65 3.97
N ILE A 10 30.84 28.75 4.86
CA ILE A 10 29.53 28.10 4.81
C ILE A 10 28.50 29.13 5.27
N THR A 11 27.75 29.71 4.34
CA THR A 11 26.66 30.64 4.65
C THR A 11 25.55 29.91 5.39
N LYS A 12 25.47 30.19 6.69
CA LYS A 12 24.36 29.91 7.59
C LYS A 12 23.03 30.39 6.96
N THR A 13 22.12 29.45 6.70
CA THR A 13 20.79 29.77 6.17
C THR A 13 19.93 30.41 7.27
N GLU A 14 19.52 31.65 7.00
CA GLU A 14 18.51 32.43 7.75
C GLU A 14 17.23 31.61 7.99
N GLY A 15 16.62 31.78 9.17
CA GLY A 15 15.51 30.98 9.66
C GLY A 15 14.35 30.86 8.67
N ALA A 16 13.97 29.61 8.34
CA ALA A 16 12.92 29.31 7.38
C ALA A 16 11.56 29.88 7.85
N LYS A 17 11.10 30.95 7.20
CA LYS A 17 9.71 31.39 7.27
C LYS A 17 8.81 30.21 6.87
N ARG A 18 7.74 29.97 7.63
CA ARG A 18 6.78 28.89 7.35
C ARG A 18 6.24 29.03 5.93
N SER A 19 6.24 27.93 5.16
CA SER A 19 5.68 27.95 3.81
C SER A 19 4.16 28.12 3.84
N PRO A 20 3.57 28.80 2.83
CA PRO A 20 2.13 28.98 2.75
C PRO A 20 1.37 27.65 2.65
N ASN A 21 0.16 27.62 3.22
CA ASN A 21 -0.74 26.48 3.14
C ASN A 21 -1.09 26.12 1.68
N PHE A 22 -1.42 24.85 1.45
CA PHE A 22 -1.95 24.39 0.17
C PHE A 22 -3.43 24.79 0.03
N THR A 23 -3.74 25.48 -1.05
CA THR A 23 -5.11 25.79 -1.47
C THR A 23 -5.85 24.54 -1.95
N SER A 24 -7.18 24.60 -2.07
CA SER A 24 -7.97 23.46 -2.57
C SER A 24 -7.59 23.10 -4.00
N LEU A 25 -7.47 24.10 -4.88
CA LEU A 25 -7.07 23.89 -6.28
C LEU A 25 -5.70 23.22 -6.42
N GLU A 26 -4.71 23.62 -5.60
CA GLU A 26 -3.40 22.96 -5.61
C GLU A 26 -3.48 21.50 -5.16
N LYS A 27 -4.38 21.15 -4.22
CA LYS A 27 -4.58 19.76 -3.79
C LYS A 27 -5.26 18.93 -4.86
N GLU A 28 -6.25 19.49 -5.55
CA GLU A 28 -6.94 18.83 -6.68
C GLU A 28 -5.96 18.49 -7.80
N VAL A 29 -5.24 19.49 -8.30
CA VAL A 29 -4.23 19.27 -9.37
C VAL A 29 -3.13 18.31 -8.93
N LEU A 30 -2.70 18.40 -7.66
CA LEU A 30 -1.73 17.45 -7.10
C LEU A 30 -2.23 16.01 -7.16
N VAL A 31 -3.47 15.77 -6.74
CA VAL A 31 -4.03 14.41 -6.71
C VAL A 31 -4.28 13.91 -8.13
N ASP A 32 -4.86 14.73 -9.01
CA ASP A 32 -5.17 14.34 -10.39
C ASP A 32 -3.91 13.96 -11.17
N GLU A 33 -2.84 14.75 -11.07
CA GLU A 33 -1.58 14.43 -11.73
C GLU A 33 -0.90 13.20 -11.14
N ILE A 34 -1.05 12.94 -9.84
CA ILE A 34 -0.53 11.72 -9.21
C ILE A 34 -1.31 10.49 -9.65
N VAL A 35 -2.64 10.57 -9.74
CA VAL A 35 -3.50 9.49 -10.24
C VAL A 35 -3.15 9.18 -11.70
N ALA A 36 -2.98 10.20 -12.54
CA ALA A 36 -2.60 10.03 -13.95
C ALA A 36 -1.22 9.36 -14.12
N ASN A 37 -0.29 9.61 -13.19
CA ASN A 37 1.08 9.09 -13.24
C ASN A 37 1.33 7.97 -12.21
N LEU A 38 0.29 7.32 -11.69
CA LEU A 38 0.39 6.39 -10.55
C LEU A 38 1.39 5.26 -10.81
N SER A 39 1.37 4.68 -12.01
CA SER A 39 2.27 3.60 -12.40
C SER A 39 3.74 4.04 -12.51
N LEU A 40 3.99 5.31 -12.86
CA LEU A 40 5.35 5.87 -12.94
C LEU A 40 5.88 6.27 -11.55
N LEU A 41 4.99 6.69 -10.66
CA LEU A 41 5.34 7.13 -9.31
C LEU A 41 5.48 5.97 -8.32
N PHE A 42 4.66 4.92 -8.45
CA PHE A 42 4.56 3.83 -7.46
C PHE A 42 4.58 2.43 -8.08
N GLY A 43 4.86 2.28 -9.38
CA GLY A 43 4.94 0.98 -10.04
C GLY A 43 6.05 0.09 -9.48
N GLN A 44 5.69 -0.85 -8.61
CA GLN A 44 6.63 -1.70 -7.87
C GLN A 44 7.19 -2.88 -8.70
N PHE A 45 6.61 -3.20 -9.87
CA PHE A 45 6.88 -4.47 -10.58
C PHE A 45 7.19 -4.34 -12.07
N THR A 46 7.47 -3.15 -12.57
CA THR A 46 7.89 -3.00 -13.97
C THR A 46 9.42 -2.92 -14.05
N THR A 47 10.07 -3.87 -14.73
CA THR A 47 11.52 -3.88 -15.00
C THR A 47 12.05 -2.59 -15.65
N LYS A 48 11.16 -1.73 -16.14
CA LYS A 48 11.44 -0.44 -16.78
C LYS A 48 11.42 0.75 -15.83
N MET A 49 11.10 0.59 -14.54
CA MET A 49 11.12 1.71 -13.60
C MET A 49 12.53 1.97 -13.08
N THR A 50 13.05 3.16 -13.37
CA THR A 50 14.30 3.66 -12.80
C THR A 50 14.03 4.87 -11.90
N PRO A 51 14.90 5.17 -10.93
CA PRO A 51 14.76 6.35 -10.06
C PRO A 51 14.66 7.67 -10.85
N GLU A 52 15.30 7.73 -12.03
CA GLU A 52 15.27 8.90 -12.91
C GLU A 52 13.87 9.14 -13.48
N ILE A 53 13.20 8.08 -13.95
CA ILE A 53 11.83 8.17 -14.48
C ILE A 53 10.86 8.59 -13.37
N GLN A 54 11.04 8.04 -12.16
CA GLN A 54 10.23 8.43 -11.01
C GLN A 54 10.48 9.90 -10.63
N SER A 55 11.74 10.36 -10.66
CA SER A 55 12.10 11.76 -10.40
C SER A 55 11.50 12.70 -11.45
N GLU A 56 11.54 12.32 -12.72
CA GLU A 56 10.94 13.08 -13.82
C GLU A 56 9.42 13.19 -13.66
N ALA A 57 8.74 12.08 -13.34
CA ALA A 57 7.30 12.09 -13.07
C ALA A 57 6.94 13.03 -11.92
N TRP A 58 7.71 13.00 -10.83
CA TRP A 58 7.58 13.94 -9.72
C TRP A 58 7.83 15.40 -10.14
N GLY A 59 8.79 15.63 -11.05
CA GLY A 59 9.06 16.94 -11.65
C GLY A 59 7.87 17.46 -12.46
N ARG A 60 7.21 16.60 -13.24
CA ARG A 60 5.99 16.97 -13.99
C ARG A 60 4.85 17.39 -13.06
N VAL A 61 4.61 16.64 -11.99
CA VAL A 61 3.62 17.01 -10.96
C VAL A 61 3.96 18.37 -10.36
N LEU A 62 5.22 18.61 -10.01
CA LEU A 62 5.68 19.88 -9.46
C LEU A 62 5.41 21.05 -10.41
N LEU A 63 5.75 20.88 -11.69
CA LEU A 63 5.55 21.90 -12.71
C LEU A 63 4.06 22.26 -12.86
N LYS A 64 3.18 21.27 -12.87
CA LYS A 64 1.72 21.46 -12.98
C LYS A 64 1.14 22.22 -11.80
N VAL A 65 1.54 21.88 -10.57
CA VAL A 65 1.11 22.60 -9.38
C VAL A 65 1.66 24.02 -9.36
N ASN A 66 2.94 24.21 -9.72
CA ASN A 66 3.57 25.54 -9.77
C ASN A 66 3.00 26.42 -10.90
N ALA A 67 2.48 25.84 -11.98
CA ALA A 67 1.84 26.58 -13.07
C ALA A 67 0.57 27.33 -12.63
N LEU A 68 -0.04 26.95 -11.50
CA LEU A 68 -1.16 27.68 -10.91
C LEU A 68 -0.76 29.07 -10.37
N GLY A 69 0.55 29.34 -10.18
CA GLY A 69 1.06 30.65 -9.79
C GLY A 69 0.62 31.15 -8.41
N VAL A 70 0.08 30.27 -7.56
CA VAL A 70 -0.54 30.62 -6.26
C VAL A 70 0.50 31.12 -5.23
N VAL A 71 1.69 30.52 -5.21
CA VAL A 71 2.76 30.87 -4.27
C VAL A 71 3.90 31.60 -4.98
N PRO A 72 4.27 32.82 -4.54
CA PRO A 72 5.43 33.53 -5.07
C PRO A 72 6.71 32.70 -4.86
N GLY A 73 7.43 32.40 -5.95
CA GLY A 73 8.64 31.57 -5.92
C GLY A 73 8.39 30.06 -6.09
N GLY A 74 7.14 29.63 -6.20
CA GLY A 74 6.76 28.23 -6.42
C GLY A 74 6.96 27.33 -5.20
N ARG A 75 6.38 26.13 -5.26
CA ARG A 75 6.59 25.08 -4.26
C ARG A 75 7.85 24.29 -4.57
N LYS A 76 8.39 23.61 -3.55
CA LYS A 76 9.52 22.67 -3.70
C LYS A 76 9.02 21.24 -3.82
N LEU A 77 9.82 20.39 -4.47
CA LEU A 77 9.45 18.98 -4.64
C LEU A 77 9.25 18.25 -3.31
N SER A 78 10.05 18.56 -2.30
CA SER A 78 9.92 17.99 -0.95
C SER A 78 8.58 18.32 -0.30
N GLU A 79 8.06 19.53 -0.52
CA GLU A 79 6.77 19.97 0.00
C GLU A 79 5.61 19.25 -0.70
N ILE A 80 5.70 19.07 -2.02
CA ILE A 80 4.73 18.32 -2.81
C ILE A 80 4.64 16.87 -2.32
N LYS A 81 5.77 16.18 -2.20
CA LYS A 81 5.82 14.79 -1.71
C LYS A 81 5.27 14.67 -0.29
N LYS A 82 5.68 15.58 0.61
CA LYS A 82 5.20 15.61 1.99
C LYS A 82 3.69 15.85 2.05
N LYS A 83 3.17 16.76 1.23
CA LYS A 83 1.74 17.08 1.22
C LYS A 83 0.92 15.89 0.73
N TYR A 84 1.35 15.22 -0.33
CA TYR A 84 0.69 14.01 -0.80
C TYR A 84 0.71 12.90 0.26
N GLN A 85 1.85 12.67 0.93
CA GLN A 85 1.94 11.70 2.03
C GLN A 85 0.96 12.01 3.17
N GLN A 86 0.84 13.28 3.54
CA GLN A 86 -0.13 13.72 4.54
C GLN A 86 -1.57 13.39 4.09
N LEU A 87 -1.96 13.81 2.88
CA LEU A 87 -3.31 13.55 2.34
C LEU A 87 -3.60 12.05 2.29
N LYS A 88 -2.64 11.25 1.81
CA LYS A 88 -2.70 9.79 1.77
C LYS A 88 -2.97 9.20 3.15
N SER A 89 -2.25 9.66 4.17
CA SER A 89 -2.40 9.16 5.55
C SER A 89 -3.75 9.53 6.15
N GLU A 90 -4.21 10.77 5.94
CA GLU A 90 -5.51 11.26 6.41
C GLU A 90 -6.67 10.47 5.79
N VAL A 91 -6.61 10.26 4.47
CA VAL A 91 -7.63 9.48 3.73
C VAL A 91 -7.61 8.01 4.14
N LYS A 92 -6.41 7.41 4.29
CA LYS A 92 -6.27 6.03 4.77
C LYS A 92 -6.91 5.86 6.15
N ALA A 93 -6.64 6.77 7.08
CA ALA A 93 -7.19 6.72 8.43
C ALA A 93 -8.72 6.82 8.41
N LYS A 94 -9.28 7.76 7.63
CA LYS A 94 -10.74 7.89 7.44
C LYS A 94 -11.36 6.64 6.83
N GLY A 95 -10.78 6.11 5.76
CA GLY A 95 -11.26 4.89 5.10
C GLY A 95 -11.22 3.67 6.02
N ALA A 96 -10.14 3.52 6.80
CA ALA A 96 -10.02 2.45 7.78
C ALA A 96 -11.05 2.59 8.92
N ALA A 97 -11.30 3.81 9.41
CA ALA A 97 -12.34 4.09 10.40
C ALA A 97 -13.73 3.71 9.87
N ASN A 98 -14.10 4.22 8.68
CA ASN A 98 -15.39 3.87 8.04
C ASN A 98 -15.55 2.36 7.86
N LYS A 99 -14.48 1.63 7.50
CA LYS A 99 -14.54 0.17 7.35
C LYS A 99 -14.73 -0.56 8.69
N ARG A 100 -14.10 -0.06 9.76
CA ARG A 100 -14.30 -0.61 11.12
C ARG A 100 -15.75 -0.44 11.55
N GLU A 101 -16.29 0.77 11.41
CA GLU A 101 -17.69 1.09 11.70
C GLU A 101 -18.68 0.20 10.92
N LEU A 102 -18.39 -0.10 9.64
CA LEU A 102 -19.20 -1.04 8.84
C LEU A 102 -19.12 -2.50 9.31
N ASN A 103 -18.00 -2.91 9.90
CA ASN A 103 -17.76 -4.27 10.35
C ASN A 103 -18.21 -4.51 11.81
N GLU A 104 -18.44 -3.45 12.59
CA GLU A 104 -18.98 -3.56 13.94
C GLU A 104 -20.46 -3.94 13.90
N THR A 105 -20.77 -5.17 14.32
CA THR A 105 -22.13 -5.73 14.32
C THR A 105 -22.94 -5.35 15.58
N GLY A 106 -22.49 -4.36 16.35
CA GLY A 106 -23.25 -3.83 17.49
C GLY A 106 -24.32 -2.89 16.97
N GLY A 107 -25.60 -3.09 17.33
CA GLY A 107 -26.76 -2.36 16.79
C GLY A 107 -26.87 -0.87 17.15
N GLY A 108 -25.78 -0.11 17.10
CA GLY A 108 -25.74 1.35 17.21
C GLY A 108 -25.74 2.03 15.84
N GLU A 109 -25.95 3.35 15.84
CA GLU A 109 -25.86 4.17 14.63
C GLU A 109 -24.41 4.24 14.13
N SER A 110 -24.17 3.79 12.90
CA SER A 110 -22.85 3.84 12.28
C SER A 110 -22.57 5.25 11.77
N ALA A 111 -21.58 5.93 12.37
CA ALA A 111 -21.22 7.31 12.01
C ALA A 111 -20.17 7.32 10.88
N LEU A 112 -20.61 6.99 9.66
CA LEU A 112 -19.72 7.03 8.49
C LEU A 112 -19.31 8.48 8.18
N SER A 113 -18.00 8.72 8.13
CA SER A 113 -17.46 9.99 7.67
C SER A 113 -17.66 10.10 6.16
N GLN A 114 -18.36 11.15 5.70
CA GLN A 114 -18.46 11.46 4.28
C GLN A 114 -17.04 11.70 3.72
N LEU A 115 -16.71 10.99 2.64
CA LEU A 115 -15.50 11.21 1.87
C LEU A 115 -15.83 12.23 0.78
N ASP A 116 -14.97 13.23 0.66
CA ASP A 116 -15.04 14.19 -0.44
C ASP A 116 -14.47 13.57 -1.73
N ASP A 117 -14.85 14.07 -2.91
CA ASP A 117 -14.48 13.51 -4.22
C ASP A 117 -12.95 13.35 -4.36
N LEU A 118 -12.21 14.33 -3.86
CA LEU A 118 -10.74 14.30 -3.81
C LEU A 118 -10.21 13.15 -2.95
N GLN A 119 -10.87 12.90 -1.81
CA GLN A 119 -10.50 11.86 -0.87
C GLN A 119 -10.81 10.48 -1.45
N GLU A 120 -11.92 10.32 -2.17
CA GLU A 120 -12.25 9.08 -2.88
C GLU A 120 -11.20 8.75 -3.94
N LYS A 121 -10.78 9.73 -4.75
CA LYS A 121 -9.67 9.55 -5.71
C LYS A 121 -8.38 9.10 -5.04
N ILE A 122 -8.03 9.66 -3.89
CA ILE A 122 -6.84 9.22 -3.14
C ILE A 122 -7.05 7.79 -2.64
N LEU A 123 -8.23 7.46 -2.11
CA LEU A 123 -8.53 6.13 -1.58
C LEU A 123 -8.42 5.06 -2.68
N SER A 124 -8.86 5.35 -3.90
CA SER A 124 -8.76 4.43 -5.03
C SER A 124 -7.32 4.15 -5.49
N THR A 125 -6.36 5.02 -5.15
CA THR A 125 -4.92 4.75 -5.41
C THR A 125 -4.31 3.77 -4.42
N LEU A 126 -4.97 3.53 -3.29
CA LEU A 126 -4.45 2.68 -2.22
C LEU A 126 -4.79 1.21 -2.50
N PRO A 127 -3.86 0.27 -2.27
CA PRO A 127 -4.20 -1.14 -2.23
C PRO A 127 -5.24 -1.39 -1.12
N THR A 128 -6.30 -2.15 -1.42
CA THR A 128 -7.40 -2.45 -0.48
C THR A 128 -6.89 -2.99 0.86
N VAL A 129 -5.91 -3.89 0.82
CA VAL A 129 -5.25 -4.47 2.01
C VAL A 129 -4.60 -3.43 2.93
N SER A 130 -4.19 -2.27 2.38
CA SER A 130 -3.64 -1.20 3.19
C SER A 130 -4.70 -0.52 4.05
N VAL A 131 -5.95 -0.47 3.58
CA VAL A 131 -7.06 0.22 4.27
C VAL A 131 -7.81 -0.76 5.19
N GLU A 132 -8.09 -1.97 4.71
CA GLU A 132 -8.87 -2.97 5.44
C GLU A 132 -8.05 -3.76 6.47
N GLY A 133 -6.73 -3.79 6.31
CA GLY A 133 -5.86 -4.68 7.07
C GLY A 133 -5.88 -6.11 6.53
N ILE A 134 -4.97 -6.93 7.06
CA ILE A 134 -4.92 -8.37 6.72
C ILE A 134 -5.87 -9.12 7.64
N PHE A 135 -6.73 -9.97 7.07
CA PHE A 135 -7.64 -10.79 7.86
C PHE A 135 -6.85 -11.73 8.78
N GLY A 136 -7.16 -11.73 10.07
CA GLY A 136 -6.45 -12.52 11.09
C GLY A 136 -5.09 -11.97 11.52
N GLY A 137 -4.71 -10.76 11.08
CA GLY A 137 -3.54 -10.06 11.62
C GLY A 137 -3.78 -9.60 13.05
N PHE A 138 -2.86 -9.92 13.96
CA PHE A 138 -2.83 -9.38 15.31
C PHE A 138 -1.99 -8.11 15.34
N ASP A 139 -2.59 -6.95 15.62
CA ASP A 139 -1.86 -5.70 15.83
C ASP A 139 -1.44 -5.61 17.30
N SER A 140 -0.15 -5.84 17.57
CA SER A 140 0.41 -5.76 18.93
C SER A 140 0.46 -4.33 19.51
N SER A 141 -0.03 -3.31 18.78
CA SER A 141 0.09 -1.91 19.18
C SER A 141 -1.08 -1.40 20.04
N ASP A 142 -2.15 -2.17 20.20
CA ASP A 142 -3.26 -1.81 21.07
C ASP A 142 -2.86 -1.96 22.55
N LYS A 143 -2.50 -0.83 23.18
CA LYS A 143 -2.43 -0.78 24.64
C LYS A 143 -3.86 -0.88 25.17
N PRO A 144 -4.20 -1.87 26.01
CA PRO A 144 -5.53 -1.98 26.58
C PRO A 144 -5.76 -0.76 27.47
N THR A 145 -6.61 0.15 27.00
CA THR A 145 -7.12 1.24 27.85
C THR A 145 -8.13 0.60 28.79
N MET A 146 -7.64 0.23 29.97
CA MET A 146 -8.47 -0.21 31.10
C MET A 146 -9.44 0.91 31.43
N LYS A 147 -10.72 0.75 31.05
CA LYS A 147 -11.79 1.61 31.54
C LYS A 147 -12.01 1.23 33.02
N THR A 148 -11.37 1.94 33.93
CA THR A 148 -11.59 1.76 35.38
C THR A 148 -12.97 2.29 35.74
N THR A 149 -13.97 1.41 35.76
CA THR A 149 -15.20 1.65 36.51
C THR A 149 -14.90 1.42 38.00
N THR A 150 -14.63 2.51 38.71
CA THR A 150 -14.69 2.58 40.17
C THR A 150 -16.12 2.26 40.62
N ALA A 151 -16.34 1.07 41.18
CA ALA A 151 -17.53 0.77 41.98
C ALA A 151 -17.12 0.74 43.45
N ARG A 152 -17.61 1.77 44.15
CA ARG A 152 -17.44 2.06 45.58
C ARG A 152 -18.10 0.96 46.43
N ASN A 153 -17.37 0.48 47.43
CA ASN A 153 -17.82 -0.42 48.49
C ASN A 153 -19.12 0.08 49.15
N HIS A 154 -20.14 -0.77 49.25
CA HIS A 154 -21.14 -0.67 50.30
C HIS A 154 -21.55 -2.07 50.79
N VAL A 155 -21.23 -2.34 52.05
CA VAL A 155 -21.71 -3.48 52.84
C VAL A 155 -23.12 -3.13 53.36
N PRO A 156 -24.01 -4.12 53.53
CA PRO A 156 -24.57 -4.35 54.86
C PRO A 156 -24.52 -5.82 55.29
N ARG A 157 -24.23 -5.97 56.59
CA ARG A 157 -24.18 -7.18 57.40
C ARG A 157 -25.57 -7.49 57.95
N CYS A 158 -25.97 -8.77 58.01
CA CYS A 158 -26.56 -9.42 59.19
C CYS A 158 -26.68 -10.96 59.00
N THR A 159 -26.30 -11.66 60.06
CA THR A 159 -26.04 -13.10 60.31
C THR A 159 -27.29 -13.85 60.82
N PRO A 160 -27.24 -15.10 61.35
CA PRO A 160 -26.84 -16.39 60.78
C PRO A 160 -27.90 -17.51 61.05
N SER A 161 -27.81 -18.68 60.42
CA SER A 161 -28.37 -19.93 60.99
C SER A 161 -27.72 -21.17 60.38
N SER A 162 -26.97 -21.90 61.23
CA SER A 162 -26.67 -23.34 61.32
C SER A 162 -26.98 -24.23 60.09
N ARG A 163 -26.14 -25.19 59.68
CA ARG A 163 -25.45 -26.22 60.48
C ARG A 163 -24.59 -27.12 59.56
N SER A 164 -23.54 -27.73 60.15
CA SER A 164 -22.83 -28.95 59.75
C SER A 164 -21.61 -28.80 58.82
N GLU A 165 -20.47 -29.13 59.42
CA GLU A 165 -19.14 -29.34 58.86
C GLU A 165 -19.10 -30.54 57.90
N GLU A 166 -18.18 -30.54 56.93
CA GLU A 166 -17.00 -31.44 56.86
C GLU A 166 -16.11 -31.02 55.65
N ASP A 167 -14.80 -30.94 55.87
CA ASP A 167 -13.70 -30.85 54.88
C ASP A 167 -12.88 -32.16 55.07
N PRO A 168 -12.07 -32.73 54.12
CA PRO A 168 -11.32 -32.00 53.09
C PRO A 168 -10.96 -32.70 51.74
N SER A 169 -10.44 -31.88 50.83
CA SER A 169 -9.29 -32.17 49.94
C SER A 169 -9.49 -32.78 48.52
N ILE A 170 -8.62 -32.28 47.63
CA ILE A 170 -8.12 -32.80 46.34
C ILE A 170 -8.89 -32.44 45.05
N ASN A 171 -8.52 -31.28 44.49
CA ASN A 171 -7.94 -31.11 43.14
C ASN A 171 -8.44 -32.04 41.99
N GLU A 172 -9.17 -31.50 41.01
CA GLU A 172 -8.71 -31.37 39.61
C GLU A 172 -9.73 -30.61 38.73
N SER A 173 -9.21 -29.65 37.95
CA SER A 173 -9.95 -28.94 36.89
C SER A 173 -10.29 -29.87 35.72
N PRO A 174 -11.46 -29.73 35.05
CA PRO A 174 -11.74 -30.49 33.85
C PRO A 174 -10.82 -30.08 32.69
N ARG A 175 -9.99 -31.04 32.25
CA ARG A 175 -9.13 -30.98 31.06
C ARG A 175 -9.95 -30.70 29.78
N PRO A 176 -9.45 -29.88 28.83
CA PRO A 176 -10.13 -29.62 27.57
C PRO A 176 -10.10 -30.86 26.67
N THR A 177 -11.29 -31.27 26.20
CA THR A 177 -11.46 -32.33 25.22
C THR A 177 -10.81 -31.91 23.90
N LYS A 178 -9.72 -32.59 23.52
CA LYS A 178 -9.08 -32.43 22.21
C LYS A 178 -10.07 -32.86 21.12
N ARG A 179 -10.73 -31.91 20.47
CA ARG A 179 -11.48 -32.15 19.23
C ARG A 179 -10.46 -32.58 18.16
N LYS A 180 -10.50 -33.84 17.73
CA LYS A 180 -9.75 -34.27 16.53
C LYS A 180 -10.36 -33.56 15.33
N LEU A 181 -9.57 -32.73 14.67
CA LEU A 181 -9.91 -32.08 13.40
C LEU A 181 -10.16 -33.19 12.36
N PRO A 182 -11.30 -33.21 11.65
CA PRO A 182 -11.61 -34.30 10.73
C PRO A 182 -10.61 -34.30 9.57
N GLU A 183 -9.92 -35.43 9.44
CA GLU A 183 -8.85 -35.75 8.48
C GLU A 183 -9.24 -35.45 7.02
N THR A 184 -10.55 -35.40 6.74
CA THR A 184 -11.13 -35.00 5.45
C THR A 184 -10.81 -33.56 5.05
N THR A 185 -10.63 -32.64 6.00
CA THR A 185 -10.37 -31.22 5.70
C THR A 185 -8.91 -30.99 5.29
N LEU A 186 -7.97 -31.68 5.95
CA LEU A 186 -6.54 -31.57 5.63
C LEU A 186 -6.23 -32.13 4.25
N TYR A 187 -6.79 -33.30 3.93
CA TYR A 187 -6.65 -33.91 2.60
C TYR A 187 -7.22 -33.00 1.50
N GLN A 188 -8.42 -32.44 1.70
CA GLN A 188 -9.02 -31.51 0.74
C GLN A 188 -8.18 -30.25 0.52
N LEU A 189 -7.61 -29.68 1.58
CA LEU A 189 -6.71 -28.53 1.48
C LEU A 189 -5.44 -28.89 0.70
N GLN A 190 -4.85 -30.06 0.96
CA GLN A 190 -3.67 -30.54 0.25
C GLN A 190 -3.97 -30.76 -1.24
N THR A 191 -5.10 -31.38 -1.59
CA THR A 191 -5.53 -31.56 -2.99
C THR A 191 -5.73 -30.22 -3.70
N ARG A 192 -6.36 -29.24 -3.04
CA ARG A 192 -6.51 -27.88 -3.62
C ARG A 192 -5.16 -27.20 -3.84
N GLN A 193 -4.21 -27.36 -2.93
CA GLN A 193 -2.88 -26.80 -3.09
C GLN A 193 -2.12 -27.46 -4.26
N VAL A 194 -2.17 -28.79 -4.39
CA VAL A 194 -1.53 -29.51 -5.49
C VAL A 194 -2.14 -29.12 -6.84
N THR A 195 -3.47 -29.09 -6.94
CA THR A 195 -4.15 -28.69 -8.19
C THR A 195 -3.87 -27.24 -8.60
N LEU A 196 -3.74 -26.33 -7.63
CA LEU A 196 -3.32 -24.95 -7.89
C LEU A 196 -1.90 -24.90 -8.46
N LEU A 197 -0.95 -25.64 -7.86
CA LEU A 197 0.44 -25.69 -8.34
C LEU A 197 0.52 -26.31 -9.74
N GLU A 198 -0.18 -27.39 -10.00
CA GLU A 198 -0.24 -28.00 -11.34
C GLU A 198 -0.80 -27.04 -12.38
N THR A 199 -1.83 -26.27 -12.02
CA THR A 199 -2.41 -25.25 -12.90
C THR A 199 -1.40 -24.15 -13.20
N GLN A 200 -0.69 -23.65 -12.19
CA GLN A 200 0.37 -22.66 -12.37
C GLN A 200 1.49 -23.17 -13.27
N VAL A 201 1.94 -24.41 -13.09
CA VAL A 201 2.98 -25.03 -13.95
C VAL A 201 2.51 -25.13 -15.40
N LYS A 202 1.24 -25.51 -15.64
CA LYS A 202 0.66 -25.57 -16.98
C LYS A 202 0.65 -24.19 -17.65
N GLU A 203 0.23 -23.16 -16.93
CA GLU A 203 0.23 -21.79 -17.46
C GLU A 203 1.65 -21.28 -17.76
N LEU A 204 2.63 -21.56 -16.87
CA LEU A 204 4.02 -21.19 -17.12
C LEU A 204 4.59 -21.88 -18.37
N LYS A 205 4.26 -23.15 -18.58
CA LYS A 205 4.64 -23.86 -19.80
C LYS A 205 4.04 -23.21 -21.04
N ARG A 206 2.75 -22.87 -21.00
CA ARG A 206 2.06 -22.16 -22.08
C ARG A 206 2.71 -20.80 -22.39
N ILE A 207 3.07 -20.04 -21.35
CA ILE A 207 3.78 -18.78 -21.49
C ILE A 207 5.14 -18.99 -22.17
N GLY A 208 5.89 -20.02 -21.77
CA GLY A 208 7.15 -20.39 -22.41
C GLY A 208 7.00 -20.67 -23.90
N ASP A 209 5.99 -21.46 -24.28
CA ASP A 209 5.69 -21.79 -25.68
C ASP A 209 5.34 -20.52 -26.50
N LEU A 210 4.52 -19.62 -25.93
CA LEU A 210 4.17 -18.34 -26.57
C LEU A 210 5.39 -17.42 -26.75
N MET A 211 6.30 -17.38 -25.77
CA MET A 211 7.54 -16.62 -25.87
C MET A 211 8.44 -17.17 -26.98
N GLN A 212 8.56 -18.49 -27.10
CA GLN A 212 9.34 -19.11 -28.17
C GLN A 212 8.73 -18.82 -29.55
N GLN A 213 7.40 -18.90 -29.69
CA GLN A 213 6.72 -18.51 -30.93
C GLN A 213 6.98 -17.05 -31.30
N ARG A 214 6.90 -16.14 -30.34
CA ARG A 214 7.20 -14.72 -30.56
C ARG A 214 8.64 -14.54 -31.05
N ASN A 215 9.61 -15.18 -30.42
CA ASN A 215 11.02 -15.09 -30.82
C ASN A 215 11.22 -15.58 -32.26
N ASN A 216 10.61 -16.71 -32.64
CA ASN A 216 10.67 -17.22 -34.01
C ASN A 216 10.08 -16.23 -35.03
N ILE A 217 8.94 -15.60 -34.70
CA ILE A 217 8.31 -14.58 -35.57
C ILE A 217 9.24 -13.36 -35.71
N GLU A 218 9.87 -12.91 -34.62
CA GLU A 218 10.82 -11.80 -34.65
C GLU A 218 12.05 -12.11 -35.51
N GLU A 219 12.60 -13.32 -35.42
CA GLU A 219 13.72 -13.77 -36.26
C GLU A 219 13.34 -13.79 -37.75
N GLU A 220 12.18 -14.34 -38.11
CA GLU A 220 11.72 -14.36 -39.50
C GLU A 220 11.48 -12.94 -40.03
N LYS A 221 10.93 -12.04 -39.19
CA LYS A 221 10.76 -10.63 -39.54
C LYS A 221 12.11 -9.95 -39.80
N LEU A 222 13.14 -10.26 -39.01
CA LEU A 222 14.50 -9.75 -39.21
C LEU A 222 15.12 -10.28 -40.51
N LYS A 223 14.95 -11.58 -40.81
CA LYS A 223 15.42 -12.18 -42.07
C LYS A 223 14.77 -11.49 -43.29
N LEU A 224 13.46 -11.24 -43.23
CA LEU A 224 12.75 -10.52 -44.30
C LEU A 224 13.24 -9.09 -44.46
N LYS A 225 13.46 -8.36 -43.35
CA LYS A 225 14.03 -7.01 -43.40
C LYS A 225 15.42 -7.01 -44.04
N ARG A 226 16.26 -8.00 -43.71
CA ARG A 226 17.60 -8.15 -44.31
C ARG A 226 17.52 -8.40 -45.81
N LYS A 227 16.70 -9.36 -46.26
CA LYS A 227 16.49 -9.64 -47.69
C LYS A 227 15.96 -8.41 -48.44
N LYS A 228 15.01 -7.67 -47.85
CA LYS A 228 14.46 -6.44 -48.45
C LYS A 228 15.53 -5.36 -48.56
N PHE A 229 16.37 -5.21 -47.55
CA PHE A 229 17.50 -4.29 -47.56
C PHE A 229 18.52 -4.66 -48.66
N GLU A 230 18.93 -5.93 -48.74
CA GLU A 230 19.86 -6.44 -49.76
C GLU A 230 19.30 -6.24 -51.19
N SER A 231 18.03 -6.58 -51.42
CA SER A 231 17.36 -6.37 -52.72
C SER A 231 17.21 -4.90 -53.10
N SER A 232 17.18 -3.99 -52.12
CA SER A 232 17.11 -2.54 -52.38
C SER A 232 18.49 -1.96 -52.66
N GLN A 233 19.55 -2.56 -52.12
CA GLN A 233 20.93 -2.09 -52.25
C GLN A 233 21.63 -2.59 -53.53
N PHE A 234 21.21 -3.74 -54.05
CA PHE A 234 21.69 -4.28 -55.33
C PHE A 234 20.51 -4.72 -56.22
N PRO A 235 19.84 -3.77 -56.89
CA PRO A 235 18.85 -4.11 -57.90
C PRO A 235 19.53 -4.97 -58.98
N ASN A 236 18.94 -6.12 -59.33
CA ASN A 236 19.45 -7.00 -60.38
C ASN A 236 19.74 -6.17 -61.65
N TYR A 237 21.00 -5.94 -61.96
CA TYR A 237 21.41 -5.41 -63.26
C TYR A 237 21.26 -6.55 -64.26
N ILE A 238 20.16 -6.49 -65.02
CA ILE A 238 19.96 -7.32 -66.20
C ILE A 238 20.99 -6.85 -67.23
N SER A 239 22.09 -7.59 -67.40
CA SER A 239 22.93 -7.47 -68.58
C SER A 239 22.15 -8.05 -69.76
N ASN A 240 21.78 -7.16 -70.70
CA ASN A 240 21.38 -7.55 -72.06
C ASN A 240 22.60 -8.03 -72.85
#